data_AF-R6H4Q0-F1
#
_entry.id   AF-R6H4Q0-F1
#
_cell.length_a   1.000
_cell.length_b   1.000
_cell.length_c   1.000
_cell.angle_alpha   90.00
_cell.angle_beta   90.00
_cell.angle_gamma   90.00
#
_symmetry.space_group_name_H-M   'P 1'
#
loop_
_entity.id
_entity.type
_entity.pdbx_description
1 polymer ?
#
loop_
_entity_poly.entity_id
_entity_poly.type
_entity_poly.pdbx_seq_one_letter_code
_entity_poly.pdbx_strand_id
1 'polypeptide(L)'
;MVSFVVSKKKIKGTIDYFEYDSDGFKYYPKFKSIINDNGVDIRYKYLIDVILFEFDKDFDKMTKSIYKYVTSEDDDDDTVSMLLNEVARLKSIVELEYKKHVTLEKYKEYLNKLYYLDAELKRKKAILRYNEELDYEMNRGRSL
;
A
#
# COMPACT_ATOMS: atom_id res chain seq x y z
N MET A 1 -26.31 -24.96 -6.22
CA MET A 1 -25.84 -25.87 -5.14
C MET A 1 -24.99 -25.00 -4.23
N VAL A 2 -25.48 -24.67 -3.03
CA VAL A 2 -24.85 -23.67 -2.16
C VAL A 2 -23.90 -24.40 -1.21
N SER A 3 -22.62 -24.07 -1.24
CA SER A 3 -21.57 -24.71 -0.44
C SER A 3 -21.24 -23.87 0.79
N PHE A 4 -21.34 -24.46 1.98
CA PHE A 4 -21.13 -23.79 3.27
C PHE A 4 -19.83 -24.26 3.94
N VAL A 5 -19.16 -23.36 4.66
CA VAL A 5 -17.97 -23.67 5.46
C VAL A 5 -18.28 -23.52 6.95
N VAL A 6 -18.26 -24.62 7.69
CA VAL A 6 -18.38 -24.63 9.16
C VAL A 6 -16.98 -24.56 9.77
N SER A 7 -16.65 -23.48 10.48
CA SER A 7 -15.43 -23.40 11.28
C SER A 7 -15.73 -23.80 12.72
N LYS A 8 -15.03 -24.81 13.24
CA LYS A 8 -15.16 -25.22 14.65
C LYS A 8 -14.09 -24.51 15.48
N LYS A 9 -14.29 -23.22 15.78
CA LYS A 9 -13.58 -22.59 16.90
C LYS A 9 -14.21 -23.08 18.21
N LYS A 10 -13.45 -23.80 19.03
CA LYS A 10 -13.77 -23.90 20.46
C LYS A 10 -13.64 -22.48 21.03
N ILE A 11 -14.79 -21.91 21.38
CA ILE A 11 -15.09 -20.74 22.24
C ILE A 11 -16.14 -19.87 21.51
N LYS A 12 -17.40 -20.03 21.94
CA LYS A 12 -18.66 -19.38 21.51
C LYS A 12 -19.12 -19.68 20.07
N GLY A 13 -20.22 -20.43 19.99
CA GLY A 13 -20.84 -20.91 18.76
C GLY A 13 -21.57 -19.83 17.97
N THR A 14 -20.82 -18.91 17.39
CA THR A 14 -21.34 -18.00 16.36
C THR A 14 -20.99 -18.60 14.99
N ILE A 15 -22.03 -18.90 14.20
CA ILE A 15 -21.89 -19.37 12.82
C ILE A 15 -22.02 -18.14 11.93
N ASP A 16 -20.91 -17.69 11.35
CA ASP A 16 -20.91 -16.61 10.36
C ASP A 16 -21.04 -17.22 8.95
N TYR A 17 -22.09 -16.80 8.24
CA TYR A 17 -22.39 -17.25 6.87
C TYR A 17 -21.73 -16.30 5.86
N PHE A 18 -20.97 -16.86 4.90
CA PHE A 18 -20.44 -16.12 3.77
C PHE A 18 -20.75 -16.87 2.47
N GLU A 19 -21.43 -16.21 1.53
CA GLU A 19 -21.54 -16.66 0.15
C GLU A 19 -20.22 -16.35 -0.57
N TYR A 20 -19.69 -17.31 -1.34
CA TYR A 20 -18.39 -17.22 -1.99
C TYR A 20 -18.54 -17.37 -3.51
N ASP A 21 -17.97 -16.40 -4.24
CA ASP A 21 -17.36 -16.60 -5.55
C ASP A 21 -15.85 -16.81 -5.30
N SER A 22 -15.26 -17.97 -5.63
CA SER A 22 -13.80 -18.13 -5.52
C SER A 22 -13.14 -19.01 -6.56
N ASP A 23 -12.18 -18.38 -7.26
CA ASP A 23 -11.09 -19.00 -8.00
C ASP A 23 -10.06 -19.61 -7.03
N GLY A 24 -10.30 -20.83 -6.54
CA GLY A 24 -9.36 -21.60 -5.72
C GLY A 24 -8.86 -22.87 -6.44
N PHE A 25 -7.58 -23.24 -6.26
CA PHE A 25 -7.02 -24.51 -6.74
C PHE A 25 -6.83 -25.52 -5.60
N LYS A 26 -7.32 -26.75 -5.80
CA LYS A 26 -7.15 -27.86 -4.86
C LYS A 26 -5.81 -28.56 -5.07
N TYR A 27 -4.98 -28.61 -4.03
CA TYR A 27 -3.72 -29.35 -4.02
C TYR A 27 -3.84 -30.63 -3.18
N TYR A 28 -3.38 -31.75 -3.73
CA TYR A 28 -3.28 -33.04 -3.04
C TYR A 28 -1.80 -33.43 -2.92
N PRO A 29 -1.20 -33.37 -1.72
CA PRO A 29 0.19 -33.75 -1.53
C PRO A 29 0.39 -35.24 -1.84
N LYS A 30 1.41 -35.57 -2.65
CA LYS A 30 1.75 -36.95 -3.05
C LYS A 30 2.86 -37.56 -2.19
N PHE A 31 2.74 -37.48 -0.87
CA PHE A 31 3.62 -38.22 0.03
C PHE A 31 2.78 -39.10 0.95
N LYS A 32 3.12 -40.39 1.06
CA LYS A 32 2.47 -41.34 1.97
C LYS A 32 2.71 -40.89 3.42
N SER A 33 1.78 -40.11 3.96
CA SER A 33 1.74 -39.73 5.36
C SER A 33 0.71 -40.60 6.09
N ILE A 34 1.03 -41.00 7.33
CA ILE A 34 0.16 -41.76 8.25
C ILE A 34 -1.02 -40.90 8.76
N ILE A 35 -1.11 -39.64 8.33
CA ILE A 35 -2.19 -38.72 8.66
C ILE A 35 -3.12 -38.63 7.44
N ASN A 36 -4.40 -38.93 7.68
CA ASN A 36 -5.46 -38.94 6.68
C ASN A 36 -5.51 -37.60 5.93
N ASP A 37 -5.10 -37.60 4.65
CA ASP A 37 -5.06 -36.45 3.75
C ASP A 37 -6.47 -35.98 3.38
N ASN A 38 -7.12 -35.28 4.30
CA ASN A 38 -8.16 -34.33 3.93
C ASN A 38 -7.42 -33.10 3.38
N GLY A 39 -7.30 -33.03 2.05
CA GLY A 39 -6.55 -32.02 1.31
C GLY A 39 -6.52 -30.64 1.98
N VAL A 40 -5.32 -30.07 2.07
CA VAL A 40 -5.11 -28.75 2.66
C VAL A 40 -5.68 -27.70 1.71
N ASP A 41 -6.82 -27.13 2.08
CA ASP A 41 -7.37 -25.97 1.40
C ASP A 41 -6.62 -24.72 1.91
N ILE A 42 -5.57 -24.31 1.20
CA ILE A 42 -4.87 -23.05 1.46
C ILE A 42 -5.80 -21.93 1.02
N ARG A 43 -6.58 -21.42 1.98
CA ARG A 43 -7.57 -20.38 1.72
C ARG A 43 -6.83 -19.08 1.41
N TYR A 44 -6.82 -18.69 0.14
CA TYR A 44 -6.30 -17.42 -0.38
C TYR A 44 -6.60 -16.22 0.53
N LYS A 45 -7.77 -16.18 1.18
CA LYS A 45 -8.17 -15.09 2.07
C LYS A 45 -7.19 -14.83 3.23
N TYR A 46 -6.71 -15.86 3.93
CA TYR A 46 -5.78 -15.64 5.05
C TYR A 46 -4.43 -15.08 4.57
N LEU A 47 -3.96 -15.56 3.42
CA LEU A 47 -2.73 -15.05 2.80
C LEU A 47 -2.91 -13.60 2.31
N ILE A 48 -4.07 -13.29 1.72
CA ILE A 48 -4.44 -11.92 1.34
C ILE A 48 -4.46 -11.02 2.58
N ASP A 49 -5.11 -11.44 3.68
CA ASP A 49 -5.18 -10.65 4.92
C ASP A 49 -3.77 -10.39 5.50
N VAL A 50 -2.86 -11.36 5.44
CA VAL A 50 -1.45 -11.20 5.86
C VAL A 50 -0.69 -10.22 4.96
N ILE A 51 -0.85 -10.33 3.64
CA ILE A 51 -0.22 -9.42 2.66
C ILE A 51 -0.74 -7.99 2.88
N LEU A 52 -2.05 -7.83 3.05
CA LEU A 52 -2.67 -6.54 3.34
C LEU A 52 -2.15 -5.92 4.63
N PHE A 53 -1.95 -6.72 5.67
CA PHE A 53 -1.42 -6.27 6.95
C PHE A 53 0.02 -5.74 6.83
N GLU A 54 0.92 -6.48 6.18
CA GLU A 54 2.30 -6.02 5.99
C GLU A 54 2.36 -4.77 5.11
N PHE A 55 1.52 -4.69 4.07
CA PHE A 55 1.44 -3.48 3.27
C PHE A 55 0.92 -2.28 4.05
N ASP A 56 -0.12 -2.42 4.88
CA ASP A 56 -0.64 -1.29 5.66
C ASP A 56 0.46 -0.70 6.57
N LYS A 57 1.27 -1.59 7.16
CA LYS A 57 2.42 -1.22 7.98
C LYS A 57 3.53 -0.53 7.19
N ASP A 58 3.90 -1.08 6.03
CA ASP A 58 4.93 -0.50 5.17
C ASP A 58 4.48 0.83 4.57
N PHE A 59 3.22 0.91 4.15
CA PHE A 59 2.57 2.12 3.64
C PHE A 59 2.56 3.22 4.70
N ASP A 60 2.13 2.92 5.93
CA ASP A 60 2.11 3.88 7.02
C ASP A 60 3.51 4.38 7.37
N LYS A 61 4.49 3.47 7.42
CA LYS A 61 5.90 3.84 7.64
C LYS A 61 6.41 4.77 6.54
N MET A 62 6.19 4.43 5.27
CA MET A 62 6.64 5.23 4.13
C MET A 62 5.97 6.61 4.11
N THR A 63 4.65 6.66 4.24
CA THR A 63 3.91 7.93 4.22
C THR A 63 4.31 8.85 5.37
N LYS A 64 4.58 8.31 6.57
CA LYS A 64 5.16 9.07 7.69
C LYS A 64 6.56 9.61 7.40
N SER A 65 7.42 8.81 6.78
CA SER A 65 8.76 9.26 6.37
C SER A 65 8.70 10.39 5.34
N ILE A 66 7.83 10.26 4.32
CA ILE A 66 7.62 11.30 3.31
C ILE A 66 7.05 12.56 3.95
N TYR A 67 6.04 12.42 4.82
CA TYR A 67 5.46 13.54 5.54
C TYR A 67 6.51 14.29 6.36
N LYS A 68 7.34 13.57 7.11
CA LYS A 68 8.42 14.17 7.90
C LYS A 68 9.36 15.00 7.03
N TYR A 69 9.76 14.48 5.86
CA TYR A 69 10.63 15.19 4.92
C TYR A 69 9.96 16.43 4.30
N VAL A 70 8.68 16.32 3.93
CA VAL A 70 7.91 17.45 3.41
C VAL A 70 7.84 18.59 4.43
N THR A 71 7.71 18.25 5.72
CA THR A 71 7.65 19.24 6.81
C THR A 71 9.01 19.67 7.35
N SER A 72 10.11 19.06 6.90
CA SER A 72 11.44 19.48 7.32
C SER A 72 11.95 20.65 6.48
N GLU A 73 12.98 21.32 6.99
CA GLU A 73 13.72 22.35 6.26
C GLU A 73 14.73 21.75 5.27
N ASP A 74 14.75 20.41 5.08
CA ASP A 74 15.67 19.76 4.16
C ASP A 74 15.27 20.04 2.71
N ASP A 75 16.12 20.75 1.98
CA ASP A 75 15.82 21.28 0.65
C ASP A 75 16.76 20.63 -0.39
N ASP A 76 16.39 19.44 -0.85
CA ASP A 76 17.15 18.64 -1.83
C ASP A 76 16.25 18.19 -3.00
N ASP A 77 16.45 18.74 -4.20
CA ASP A 77 15.60 18.47 -5.38
C ASP A 77 15.66 16.99 -5.82
N ASP A 78 16.81 16.34 -5.66
CA ASP A 78 16.98 14.93 -5.99
C ASP A 78 16.11 14.07 -5.08
N THR A 79 16.17 14.29 -3.76
CA THR A 79 15.30 13.60 -2.81
C THR A 79 13.82 13.88 -3.10
N VAL A 80 13.41 15.14 -3.34
CA VAL A 80 12.02 15.46 -3.69
C VAL A 80 11.56 14.69 -4.93
N SER A 81 12.42 14.63 -5.96
CA SER A 81 12.15 13.92 -7.21
C SER A 81 12.01 12.40 -7.01
N MET A 82 12.88 11.82 -6.19
CA MET A 82 12.79 10.40 -5.82
C MET A 82 11.49 10.10 -5.06
N LEU A 83 11.11 10.95 -4.11
CA LEU A 83 9.88 10.76 -3.33
C LEU A 83 8.62 10.92 -4.19
N LEU A 84 8.60 11.83 -5.17
CA LEU A 84 7.49 11.96 -6.11
C LEU A 84 7.29 10.68 -6.93
N ASN A 85 8.38 10.08 -7.43
CA ASN A 85 8.32 8.81 -8.14
C ASN A 85 7.80 7.68 -7.24
N GLU A 86 8.22 7.66 -5.97
CA GLU A 86 7.77 6.66 -5.02
C GLU A 86 6.28 6.80 -4.68
N VAL A 87 5.77 8.02 -4.53
CA VAL A 87 4.33 8.28 -4.36
C VAL A 87 3.54 7.82 -5.60
N ALA A 88 4.04 8.07 -6.80
CA ALA A 88 3.43 7.58 -8.03
C ALA A 88 3.39 6.04 -8.10
N ARG A 89 4.49 5.37 -7.71
CA ARG A 89 4.56 3.92 -7.60
C ARG A 89 3.54 3.37 -6.62
N LEU A 90 3.44 3.95 -5.42
CA LEU A 90 2.45 3.56 -4.41
C LEU A 90 1.02 3.74 -4.90
N LYS A 91 0.70 4.84 -5.61
CA LYS A 91 -0.63 5.04 -6.22
C LYS A 91 -0.97 3.89 -7.17
N SER A 92 -0.02 3.52 -8.04
CA SER A 92 -0.21 2.41 -8.98
C SER A 92 -0.47 1.07 -8.28
N ILE A 93 0.27 0.76 -7.21
CA ILE A 93 0.07 -0.46 -6.42
C ILE A 93 -1.33 -0.46 -5.78
N VAL A 94 -1.72 0.67 -5.20
CA VAL A 94 -3.04 0.81 -4.54
C VAL A 94 -4.18 0.62 -5.54
N GLU A 95 -4.06 1.18 -6.74
CA GLU A 95 -5.10 1.15 -7.77
C GLU A 95 -5.24 -0.21 -8.47
N LEU A 96 -4.12 -0.87 -8.78
CA LEU A 96 -4.10 -2.09 -9.57
C LEU A 96 -4.31 -3.36 -8.72
N GLU A 97 -3.71 -3.38 -7.53
CA GLU A 97 -3.63 -4.58 -6.70
C GLU A 97 -4.55 -4.48 -5.48
N TYR A 98 -4.43 -3.41 -4.69
CA TYR A 98 -5.09 -3.35 -3.37
C TYR A 98 -6.59 -3.06 -3.45
N LYS A 99 -7.04 -2.30 -4.45
CA LYS A 99 -8.45 -1.94 -4.64
C LYS A 99 -9.41 -3.14 -4.59
N LYS A 100 -8.95 -4.32 -5.05
CA LYS A 100 -9.76 -5.55 -5.11
C LYS A 100 -9.90 -6.26 -3.76
N HIS A 101 -9.07 -5.89 -2.79
CA HIS A 101 -8.89 -6.64 -1.55
C HIS A 101 -9.22 -5.82 -0.29
N VAL A 102 -9.44 -4.50 -0.41
CA VAL A 102 -9.79 -3.63 0.72
C VAL A 102 -11.18 -3.03 0.59
N THR A 103 -11.72 -2.50 1.70
CA THR A 103 -12.98 -1.74 1.67
C THR A 103 -12.81 -0.45 0.87
N LEU A 104 -13.91 0.03 0.29
CA LEU A 104 -13.91 1.30 -0.46
C LEU A 104 -13.42 2.48 0.40
N GLU A 105 -13.74 2.48 1.69
CA GLU A 105 -13.30 3.50 2.65
C GLU A 105 -11.78 3.48 2.83
N LYS A 106 -11.19 2.31 3.11
CA LYS A 106 -9.75 2.17 3.28
C LYS A 106 -8.98 2.48 1.99
N TYR A 107 -9.51 2.08 0.84
CA TYR A 107 -8.97 2.44 -0.47
C TYR A 107 -8.92 3.97 -0.68
N LYS A 108 -10.03 4.68 -0.36
CA LYS A 108 -10.07 6.15 -0.42
C LYS A 108 -9.09 6.78 0.56
N GLU A 109 -8.93 6.23 1.76
CA GLU A 109 -7.97 6.71 2.75
C GLU A 109 -6.53 6.67 2.21
N TYR A 110 -6.13 5.55 1.60
CA TYR A 110 -4.80 5.43 0.98
C TYR A 110 -4.58 6.47 -0.12
N LEU A 111 -5.53 6.59 -1.04
CA LEU A 111 -5.43 7.54 -2.14
C LEU A 111 -5.36 8.99 -1.63
N ASN A 112 -6.21 9.36 -0.67
CA ASN A 112 -6.22 10.71 -0.11
C ASN A 112 -4.87 11.06 0.54
N LYS A 113 -4.27 10.13 1.30
CA LYS A 113 -2.93 10.29 1.86
C LYS A 113 -1.88 10.50 0.75
N LEU A 114 -1.89 9.67 -0.28
CA LEU A 114 -0.96 9.80 -1.41
C LEU A 114 -1.16 11.08 -2.22
N TYR A 115 -2.40 11.54 -2.41
CA TYR A 115 -2.69 12.79 -3.09
C TYR A 115 -2.20 14.00 -2.30
N TYR A 116 -2.40 13.99 -0.99
CA TYR A 116 -1.86 15.03 -0.12
C TYR A 116 -0.33 15.10 -0.20
N LEU A 117 0.36 13.97 -0.05
CA LEU A 117 1.82 13.92 -0.11
C LEU A 117 2.37 14.34 -1.49
N ASP A 118 1.73 13.92 -2.58
CA ASP A 118 2.07 14.34 -3.94
C ASP A 118 1.97 15.86 -4.11
N ALA A 119 0.90 16.48 -3.59
CA ALA A 119 0.69 17.91 -3.67
C ALA A 119 1.77 18.68 -2.88
N GLU A 120 2.08 18.24 -1.67
CA GLU A 120 3.08 18.91 -0.84
C GLU A 120 4.51 18.75 -1.40
N LEU A 121 4.87 17.57 -1.92
CA LEU A 121 6.15 17.37 -2.60
C LEU A 121 6.28 18.26 -3.84
N LYS A 122 5.21 18.37 -4.65
CA LYS A 122 5.19 19.29 -5.81
C LYS A 122 5.34 20.75 -5.39
N ARG A 123 4.69 21.14 -4.30
CA ARG A 123 4.82 22.48 -3.73
C ARG A 123 6.27 22.75 -3.30
N LYS A 124 6.89 21.81 -2.56
CA LYS A 124 8.28 21.93 -2.13
C LYS A 124 9.23 22.02 -3.33
N LYS A 125 9.05 21.17 -4.35
CA LYS A 125 9.80 21.24 -5.61
C LYS A 125 9.69 22.59 -6.32
N ALA A 126 8.50 23.18 -6.34
CA ALA A 126 8.30 24.49 -6.96
C ALA A 126 9.04 25.60 -6.20
N ILE A 127 9.07 25.53 -4.86
CA ILE A 127 9.83 26.47 -4.01
C ILE A 127 11.34 26.34 -4.28
N LEU A 128 11.88 25.12 -4.34
CA LEU A 128 13.29 24.89 -4.65
C LEU A 128 13.70 25.53 -5.97
N ARG A 129 12.93 25.26 -7.04
CA ARG A 129 13.18 25.83 -8.36
C ARG A 129 13.13 27.35 -8.38
N TYR A 130 12.14 27.93 -7.68
CA TYR A 130 12.02 29.38 -7.58
C TYR A 130 13.23 30.01 -6.88
N ASN A 131 13.74 29.38 -5.81
CA ASN A 131 14.92 29.85 -5.10
C ASN A 131 16.19 29.75 -5.98
N GLU A 132 16.35 28.64 -6.71
CA GLU A 132 17.47 28.47 -7.66
C GLU A 132 17.46 29.53 -8.76
N GLU A 133 16.28 29.86 -9.30
CA GLU A 133 16.12 30.91 -10.31
C GLU A 133 16.48 32.30 -9.75
N LEU A 134 16.02 32.63 -8.54
CA LEU A 134 16.37 33.88 -7.87
C LEU A 134 17.88 34.02 -7.63
N ASP A 135 18.52 32.97 -7.13
CA ASP A 135 19.97 32.96 -6.88
C ASP A 135 20.76 33.14 -8.19
N TYR A 136 20.30 32.54 -9.28
CA TYR A 136 20.89 32.73 -10.60
C TYR A 136 20.81 34.18 -11.06
N GLU A 137 19.64 34.82 -10.95
CA GLU A 137 19.45 36.22 -11.33
C GLU A 137 20.30 37.19 -10.48
N MET A 138 20.36 36.96 -9.16
CA MET A 138 21.15 37.77 -8.25
C MET A 138 22.66 37.68 -8.54
N ASN A 139 23.16 36.49 -8.86
CA ASN A 139 24.58 36.29 -9.15
C ASN A 139 24.98 36.78 -10.55
N ARG A 140 24.05 36.74 -11.51
CA ARG A 140 24.26 37.31 -12.85
C ARG A 140 24.41 38.84 -12.81
N GLY A 141 23.66 39.52 -11.93
CA GLY A 141 23.72 40.98 -11.79
C GLY A 141 24.97 41.53 -11.08
N ARG A 142 25.74 40.68 -10.39
CA ARG A 142 26.97 41.07 -9.67
C ARG A 142 28.27 40.91 -10.46
N SER A 143 28.18 40.37 -11.69
CA SER A 143 29.35 40.08 -12.54
C SER A 143 29.64 41.16 -13.60
N LEU A 144 29.10 42.38 -13.43
CA LEU A 144 29.35 43.57 -14.25
C LEU A 144 29.92 44.68 -13.36
#